data_AF-Q10Q84-F1
#
_entry.id   AF-Q10Q84-F1
#
_cell.length_a   1.000
_cell.length_b   1.000
_cell.length_c   1.000
_cell.angle_alpha   90.00
_cell.angle_beta   90.00
_cell.angle_gamma   90.00
#
_symmetry.space_group_name_H-M   'P 1'
#
loop_
_entity.id
_entity.type
_entity.pdbx_description
1 polymer ?
#
loop_
_entity_poly.entity_id
_entity_poly.type
_entity_poly.pdbx_seq_one_letter_code
_entity_poly.pdbx_strand_id
1 'polypeptide(L)'
;MGLALRMVRRMEAWFERMGAEYAYMATDKSNEASLRLFTVRCGYSKFRTPSLLVHPVHAHRRRVPRRAAVFRLGARDAERLYDGRFAHVEFFPADIGAVLGNQLSIGTFLAVIDDDGRWRHGEWRGAERFLASPPASWALASLWDCGGVFRLELRGASRLRRAAAAATRALDRAARWMRVPSVPDFFRPFSGWFVYGLGGDGPDAAVAAEALFATFVNMARGRAAAVAVEVAACDPLRRRIPHWRRLSCTEDLWCMKRLGRVGESDGWDWARSPPGLSIFVDPREV
;
A
#
# COMPACT_ATOMS: atom_id res chain seq x y z
N MET A 1 -14.25 -12.33 -31.58
CA MET A 1 -13.84 -11.20 -30.70
C MET A 1 -14.98 -10.79 -29.78
N GLY A 2 -14.72 -10.40 -28.53
CA GLY A 2 -15.74 -9.92 -27.58
C GLY A 2 -15.87 -10.70 -26.26
N LEU A 3 -14.99 -11.68 -26.01
CA LEU A 3 -15.03 -12.45 -24.76
C LEU A 3 -14.82 -11.55 -23.53
N ALA A 4 -13.80 -10.68 -23.54
CA ALA A 4 -13.51 -9.77 -22.44
C ALA A 4 -14.71 -8.85 -22.11
N LEU A 5 -15.34 -8.26 -23.13
CA LEU A 5 -16.54 -7.44 -22.93
C LEU A 5 -17.70 -8.22 -22.31
N ARG A 6 -17.93 -9.47 -22.74
CA ARG A 6 -18.94 -10.33 -22.14
C ARG A 6 -18.61 -10.69 -20.69
N MET A 7 -17.33 -10.91 -20.38
CA MET A 7 -16.88 -11.18 -19.01
C MET A 7 -17.13 -9.98 -18.10
N VAL A 8 -16.71 -8.77 -18.51
CA VAL A 8 -16.95 -7.54 -17.73
C VAL A 8 -18.44 -7.35 -17.47
N ARG A 9 -19.30 -7.46 -18.48
CA ARG A 9 -20.76 -7.33 -18.31
C ARG A 9 -21.36 -8.38 -17.36
N ARG A 10 -20.85 -9.61 -17.38
CA ARG A 10 -21.31 -10.66 -16.45
C ARG A 10 -20.87 -10.38 -15.03
N MET A 11 -19.67 -9.85 -14.83
CA MET A 11 -19.18 -9.42 -13.51
C MET A 11 -20.01 -8.25 -12.99
N GLU A 12 -20.25 -7.21 -13.81
CA GLU A 12 -21.11 -6.08 -13.45
C GLU A 12 -22.51 -6.53 -13.02
N ALA A 13 -23.15 -7.40 -13.80
CA ALA A 13 -24.46 -7.94 -13.45
C ALA A 13 -24.43 -8.76 -12.16
N TRP A 14 -23.30 -9.39 -11.82
CA TRP A 14 -23.14 -10.09 -10.54
C TRP A 14 -22.94 -9.10 -9.39
N PHE A 15 -22.09 -8.07 -9.56
CA PHE A 15 -21.91 -6.99 -8.58
C PHE A 15 -23.23 -6.30 -8.23
N GLU A 16 -24.05 -5.96 -9.24
CA GLU A 16 -25.38 -5.38 -9.04
C GLU A 16 -26.30 -6.31 -8.23
N ARG A 17 -26.27 -7.63 -8.50
CA ARG A 17 -27.05 -8.61 -7.70
C ARG A 17 -26.56 -8.75 -6.27
N MET A 18 -25.27 -8.50 -6.02
CA MET A 18 -24.68 -8.52 -4.68
C MET A 18 -24.84 -7.17 -3.96
N GLY A 19 -25.53 -6.20 -4.56
CA GLY A 19 -25.76 -4.88 -3.95
C GLY A 19 -24.57 -3.94 -4.04
N ALA A 20 -23.59 -4.21 -4.90
CA ALA A 20 -22.48 -3.28 -5.09
C ALA A 20 -22.95 -2.01 -5.82
N GLU A 21 -22.63 -0.86 -5.24
CA GLU A 21 -22.96 0.46 -5.83
C GLU A 21 -21.92 0.92 -6.85
N TYR A 22 -20.71 0.37 -6.80
CA TYR A 22 -19.62 0.75 -7.67
C TYR A 22 -18.81 -0.47 -8.10
N ALA A 23 -18.28 -0.42 -9.32
CA ALA A 23 -17.22 -1.29 -9.80
C ALA A 23 -16.01 -0.44 -10.15
N TYR A 24 -14.82 -0.97 -9.90
CA TYR A 24 -13.58 -0.33 -10.31
C TYR A 24 -12.62 -1.35 -10.92
N MET A 25 -11.62 -0.84 -11.65
CA MET A 25 -10.51 -1.61 -12.16
C MET A 25 -9.23 -0.79 -12.07
N ALA A 26 -8.10 -1.47 -11.96
CA ALA A 26 -6.77 -0.88 -12.01
C ALA A 26 -5.99 -1.45 -13.20
N THR A 27 -5.22 -0.60 -13.88
CA THR A 27 -4.33 -1.02 -14.96
C THR A 27 -3.24 0.01 -15.20
N ASP A 28 -2.07 -0.47 -15.62
CA ASP A 28 -0.99 0.41 -16.08
C ASP A 28 -1.48 1.31 -17.23
N LYS A 29 -1.08 2.59 -17.19
CA LYS A 29 -1.48 3.61 -18.18
C LYS A 29 -1.09 3.27 -19.61
N SER A 30 -0.10 2.40 -19.83
CA SER A 30 0.34 1.95 -21.16
C SER A 30 -0.55 0.86 -21.74
N ASN A 31 -1.45 0.26 -20.95
CA ASN A 31 -2.34 -0.80 -21.40
C ASN A 31 -3.58 -0.23 -22.14
N GLU A 32 -3.34 0.35 -23.32
CA GLU A 32 -4.39 1.00 -24.12
C GLU A 32 -5.59 0.10 -24.42
N ALA A 33 -5.35 -1.22 -24.60
CA ALA A 33 -6.40 -2.17 -24.90
C ALA A 33 -7.39 -2.33 -23.73
N SER A 34 -6.87 -2.49 -22.51
CA SER A 34 -7.69 -2.53 -21.29
C SER A 34 -8.41 -1.20 -21.07
N LEU A 35 -7.68 -0.08 -21.19
CA LEU A 35 -8.23 1.26 -21.03
C LEU A 35 -9.41 1.50 -21.96
N ARG A 36 -9.29 1.19 -23.25
CA ARG A 36 -10.38 1.36 -24.22
C ARG A 36 -11.55 0.41 -23.94
N LEU A 37 -11.30 -0.83 -23.51
CA LEU A 37 -12.37 -1.75 -23.12
C LEU A 37 -13.23 -1.14 -22.01
N PHE A 38 -12.62 -0.69 -20.92
CA PHE A 38 -13.37 -0.21 -19.76
C PHE A 38 -13.96 1.19 -19.98
N THR A 39 -13.17 2.14 -20.47
CA THR A 39 -13.62 3.54 -20.60
C THR A 39 -14.54 3.76 -21.79
N VAL A 40 -14.26 3.16 -22.95
CA VAL A 40 -15.05 3.37 -24.18
C VAL A 40 -16.20 2.38 -24.31
N ARG A 41 -16.01 1.11 -23.87
CA ARG A 41 -17.01 0.05 -24.14
C ARG A 41 -17.85 -0.33 -22.93
N CYS A 42 -17.36 -0.09 -21.71
CA CYS A 42 -18.06 -0.47 -20.48
C CYS A 42 -18.54 0.73 -19.65
N GLY A 43 -18.16 1.96 -20.01
CA GLY A 43 -18.65 3.19 -19.38
C GLY A 43 -17.96 3.55 -18.06
N TYR A 44 -16.72 3.10 -17.86
CA TYR A 44 -15.93 3.50 -16.70
C TYR A 44 -15.33 4.88 -16.92
N SER A 45 -15.23 5.66 -15.85
CA SER A 45 -14.54 6.95 -15.84
C SER A 45 -13.21 6.82 -15.12
N LYS A 46 -12.22 7.63 -15.53
CA LYS A 46 -10.97 7.76 -14.77
C LYS A 46 -11.30 8.24 -13.36
N PHE A 47 -10.80 7.52 -12.36
CA PHE A 47 -11.04 7.81 -10.95
C PHE A 47 -9.76 8.30 -10.29
N ARG A 48 -8.74 7.45 -10.13
CA ARG A 48 -7.50 7.78 -9.41
C ARG A 48 -6.26 7.33 -10.17
N THR A 49 -5.10 7.83 -9.76
CA THR A 49 -3.80 7.44 -10.33
C THR A 49 -2.77 7.13 -9.26
N PRO A 50 -2.99 6.14 -8.38
CA PRO A 50 -2.03 5.82 -7.34
C PRO A 50 -0.68 5.33 -7.90
N SER A 51 0.32 5.32 -7.04
CA SER A 51 1.65 4.79 -7.32
C SER A 51 1.90 3.55 -6.47
N LEU A 52 2.14 2.41 -7.11
CA LEU A 52 2.63 1.21 -6.44
C LEU A 52 4.15 1.31 -6.27
N LEU A 53 4.60 1.52 -5.03
CA LEU A 53 6.00 1.64 -4.68
C LEU A 53 6.50 0.32 -4.09
N VAL A 54 7.52 -0.26 -4.72
CA VAL A 54 8.06 -1.58 -4.33
C VAL A 54 9.51 -1.44 -3.91
N HIS A 55 9.83 -1.95 -2.72
CA HIS A 55 11.19 -2.02 -2.21
C HIS A 55 11.64 -3.48 -2.03
N PRO A 56 12.78 -3.88 -2.64
CA PRO A 56 13.37 -5.20 -2.41
C PRO A 56 13.84 -5.36 -0.95
N VAL A 57 13.67 -6.55 -0.37
CA VAL A 57 14.20 -6.84 0.96
C VAL A 57 15.63 -7.36 0.83
N HIS A 58 16.59 -6.58 1.34
CA HIS A 58 18.02 -6.93 1.30
C HIS A 58 18.46 -7.73 2.54
N ALA A 59 19.66 -8.32 2.46
CA ALA A 59 20.24 -9.02 3.61
C ALA A 59 20.69 -8.02 4.71
N HIS A 60 21.21 -6.86 4.32
CA HIS A 60 21.56 -5.78 5.24
C HIS A 60 20.31 -5.08 5.82
N ARG A 61 20.49 -4.41 6.96
CA ARG A 61 19.41 -3.62 7.58
C ARG A 61 19.35 -2.22 6.98
N ARG A 62 18.15 -1.71 6.78
CA ARG A 62 17.92 -0.30 6.46
C ARG A 62 17.98 0.54 7.72
N ARG A 63 18.60 1.73 7.62
CA ARG A 63 18.68 2.67 8.74
C ARG A 63 17.31 3.33 8.93
N VAL A 64 16.75 3.18 10.13
CA VAL A 64 15.55 3.93 10.54
C VAL A 64 15.97 5.36 10.91
N PRO A 65 15.21 6.40 10.51
CA PRO A 65 15.45 7.77 10.96
C PRO A 65 15.56 7.85 12.48
N ARG A 66 16.70 8.36 12.98
CA ARG A 66 16.99 8.40 14.44
C ARG A 66 16.02 9.25 15.25
N ARG A 67 15.31 10.17 14.59
CA ARG A 67 14.37 11.08 15.22
C ARG A 67 13.00 10.45 15.52
N ALA A 68 12.70 9.32 14.88
CA ALA A 68 11.40 8.68 14.96
C ALA A 68 11.40 7.59 16.04
N ALA A 69 10.33 7.56 16.84
CA ALA A 69 9.97 6.44 17.71
C ALA A 69 8.89 5.61 17.02
N VAL A 70 9.04 4.29 16.99
CA VAL A 70 8.10 3.38 16.31
C VAL A 70 7.47 2.43 17.33
N PHE A 71 6.14 2.43 17.39
CA PHE A 71 5.34 1.64 18.30
C PHE A 71 4.50 0.64 17.52
N ARG A 72 4.42 -0.61 18.00
CA ARG A 72 3.38 -1.54 17.55
C ARG A 72 2.12 -1.30 18.36
N LEU A 73 0.99 -1.16 17.68
CA LEU A 73 -0.29 -0.89 18.32
C LEU A 73 -1.07 -2.18 18.59
N GLY A 74 -1.91 -2.16 19.62
CA GLY A 74 -2.97 -3.17 19.78
C GLY A 74 -4.10 -2.92 18.78
N ALA A 75 -4.85 -3.97 18.45
CA ALA A 75 -5.90 -3.91 17.42
C ALA A 75 -6.95 -2.80 17.70
N ARG A 76 -7.40 -2.67 18.95
CA ARG A 76 -8.38 -1.64 19.35
C ARG A 76 -7.86 -0.21 19.19
N ASP A 77 -6.59 0.01 19.51
CA ASP A 77 -5.97 1.34 19.34
C ASP A 77 -5.78 1.65 17.86
N ALA A 78 -5.33 0.66 17.07
CA ALA A 78 -5.17 0.79 15.63
C ALA A 78 -6.49 1.14 14.93
N GLU A 79 -7.57 0.43 15.24
CA GLU A 79 -8.91 0.68 14.71
C GLU A 79 -9.35 2.13 14.96
N ARG A 80 -9.26 2.61 16.20
CA ARG A 80 -9.60 4.00 16.55
C ARG A 80 -8.79 5.04 15.79
N LEU A 81 -7.48 4.80 15.63
CA LEU A 81 -6.63 5.72 14.85
C LEU A 81 -6.96 5.68 13.36
N TYR A 82 -7.31 4.50 12.82
CA TYR A 82 -7.76 4.36 11.45
C TYR A 82 -9.08 5.08 11.20
N ASP A 83 -10.08 4.87 12.07
CA ASP A 83 -11.36 5.58 11.99
C ASP A 83 -11.14 7.09 12.02
N GLY A 84 -10.36 7.59 12.99
CA GLY A 84 -10.07 9.01 13.12
C GLY A 84 -9.34 9.60 11.90
N ARG A 85 -8.48 8.82 11.22
CA ARG A 85 -7.66 9.32 10.10
C ARG A 85 -8.29 9.12 8.72
N PHE A 86 -9.05 8.04 8.54
CA PHE A 86 -9.49 7.53 7.24
C PHE A 86 -11.01 7.41 7.07
N ALA A 87 -11.84 7.74 8.08
CA ALA A 87 -13.31 7.64 7.95
C ALA A 87 -13.92 8.36 6.73
N HIS A 88 -13.22 9.37 6.19
CA HIS A 88 -13.64 10.11 5.00
C HIS A 88 -12.70 9.91 3.80
N VAL A 89 -11.82 8.91 3.86
CA VAL A 89 -10.92 8.53 2.77
C VAL A 89 -11.59 7.44 1.93
N GLU A 90 -11.39 7.54 0.63
CA GLU A 90 -11.97 6.62 -0.34
C GLU A 90 -11.47 5.20 -0.13
N PHE A 91 -12.39 4.23 -0.30
CA PHE A 91 -12.17 2.80 -0.08
C PHE A 91 -11.76 2.44 1.36
N PHE A 92 -11.95 3.33 2.33
CA PHE A 92 -11.78 2.95 3.72
C PHE A 92 -12.85 1.91 4.11
N PRO A 93 -12.47 0.70 4.55
CA PRO A 93 -13.43 -0.36 4.83
C PRO A 93 -14.21 -0.05 6.10
N ALA A 94 -15.54 -0.17 6.04
CA ALA A 94 -16.41 -0.04 7.20
C ALA A 94 -16.13 -1.10 8.28
N ASP A 95 -15.48 -2.21 7.90
CA ASP A 95 -15.08 -3.31 8.77
C ASP A 95 -13.56 -3.34 9.02
N ILE A 96 -12.90 -2.19 9.13
CA ILE A 96 -11.44 -2.10 9.33
C ILE A 96 -10.94 -3.01 10.48
N GLY A 97 -11.69 -3.15 11.57
CA GLY A 97 -11.37 -4.08 12.67
C GLY A 97 -11.20 -5.54 12.20
N ALA A 98 -11.99 -6.00 11.23
CA ALA A 98 -11.86 -7.34 10.64
C ALA A 98 -10.60 -7.47 9.79
N VAL A 99 -10.21 -6.41 9.06
CA VAL A 99 -8.96 -6.37 8.30
C VAL A 99 -7.75 -6.45 9.24
N LEU A 100 -7.77 -5.67 10.33
CA LEU A 100 -6.72 -5.66 11.35
C LEU A 100 -6.63 -6.98 12.14
N GLY A 101 -7.77 -7.63 12.38
CA GLY A 101 -7.86 -8.92 13.06
C GLY A 101 -7.55 -10.13 12.19
N ASN A 102 -7.33 -9.95 10.88
CA ASN A 102 -7.04 -11.03 9.97
C ASN A 102 -5.67 -11.67 10.27
N GLN A 103 -5.55 -12.98 10.14
CA GLN A 103 -4.29 -13.73 10.33
C GLN A 103 -3.14 -13.29 9.40
N LEU A 104 -3.46 -12.71 8.24
CA LEU A 104 -2.48 -12.16 7.30
C LEU A 104 -2.04 -10.75 7.69
N SER A 105 -2.75 -10.07 8.59
CA SER A 105 -2.29 -8.80 9.16
C SER A 105 -1.17 -9.07 10.17
N ILE A 106 0.03 -8.59 9.84
CA ILE A 106 1.23 -8.73 10.68
C ILE A 106 1.15 -7.78 11.87
N GLY A 107 0.51 -6.62 11.68
CA GLY A 107 0.24 -5.65 12.73
C GLY A 107 0.26 -4.22 12.24
N THR A 108 -0.19 -3.33 13.12
CA THR A 108 -0.23 -1.88 12.91
C THR A 108 0.86 -1.19 13.70
N PHE A 109 1.46 -0.17 13.09
CA PHE A 109 2.58 0.55 13.67
C PHE A 109 2.39 2.05 13.52
N LEU A 110 2.75 2.77 14.58
CA LEU A 110 2.75 4.23 14.65
C LEU A 110 4.20 4.70 14.75
N ALA A 111 4.60 5.62 13.88
CA ALA A 111 5.83 6.37 14.02
C ALA A 111 5.53 7.79 14.48
N VAL A 112 6.24 8.25 15.50
CA VAL A 112 6.13 9.60 16.04
C VAL A 112 7.45 10.32 15.91
N ILE A 113 7.39 11.57 15.49
CA ILE A 113 8.49 12.53 15.53
C ILE A 113 8.07 13.66 16.45
N ASP A 114 8.86 13.85 17.49
CA ASP A 114 8.64 14.85 18.52
C ASP A 114 9.96 15.59 18.75
N ASP A 115 9.86 16.92 18.77
CA ASP A 115 10.98 17.83 18.94
C ASP A 115 11.51 17.79 20.38
N ASP A 116 10.62 17.59 21.35
CA ASP A 116 10.95 17.49 22.77
C ASP A 116 11.46 16.10 23.17
N GLY A 117 11.43 15.13 22.23
CA GLY A 117 11.89 13.76 22.46
C GLY A 117 11.06 12.96 23.48
N ARG A 118 9.91 13.47 23.94
CA ARG A 118 9.06 12.82 24.95
C ARG A 118 8.61 11.44 24.52
N TRP A 119 8.37 11.28 23.22
CA TRP A 119 7.98 10.00 22.62
C TRP A 119 9.16 9.06 22.33
N ARG A 120 10.42 9.49 22.40
CA ARG A 120 11.58 8.62 22.09
C ARG A 120 11.88 7.60 23.18
N HIS A 121 11.53 7.92 24.41
CA HIS A 121 11.73 7.07 25.59
C HIS A 121 10.42 6.70 26.27
N GLY A 122 9.29 7.21 25.78
CA GLY A 122 7.97 6.92 26.30
C GLY A 122 7.42 5.61 25.74
N GLU A 123 6.61 4.92 26.54
CA GLU A 123 5.79 3.81 26.07
C GLU A 123 4.54 4.34 25.36
N TRP A 124 3.92 3.50 24.53
CA TRP A 124 2.61 3.78 23.96
C TRP A 124 1.56 3.89 25.07
N ARG A 125 0.80 5.00 25.10
CA ARG A 125 -0.15 5.33 26.19
C ARG A 125 -1.63 5.24 25.78
N GLY A 126 -1.92 4.55 24.68
CA GLY A 126 -3.28 4.34 24.17
C GLY A 126 -3.75 5.42 23.18
N ALA A 127 -4.70 5.04 22.33
CA ALA A 127 -5.18 5.88 21.23
C ALA A 127 -5.93 7.12 21.72
N GLU A 128 -6.69 7.03 22.81
CA GLU A 128 -7.45 8.17 23.35
C GLU A 128 -6.54 9.35 23.71
N ARG A 129 -5.44 9.06 24.41
CA ARG A 129 -4.47 10.09 24.78
C ARG A 129 -3.75 10.66 23.57
N PHE A 130 -3.43 9.82 22.59
CA PHE A 130 -2.81 10.26 21.35
C PHE A 130 -3.73 11.21 20.56
N LEU A 131 -5.01 10.88 20.43
CA LEU A 131 -5.98 11.70 19.70
C LEU A 131 -6.29 13.01 20.43
N ALA A 132 -6.29 13.01 21.77
CA ALA A 132 -6.50 14.21 22.57
C ALA A 132 -5.33 15.22 22.46
N SER A 133 -4.11 14.74 22.28
CA SER A 133 -2.91 15.58 22.16
C SER A 133 -1.86 14.88 21.28
N PRO A 134 -2.04 14.93 19.95
CA PRO A 134 -1.12 14.27 19.03
C PRO A 134 0.24 14.98 19.01
N PRO A 135 1.33 14.25 18.76
CA PRO A 135 2.65 14.83 18.56
C PRO A 135 2.70 15.71 17.30
N ALA A 136 3.73 16.55 17.22
CA ALA A 136 3.91 17.48 16.10
C ALA A 136 3.94 16.80 14.72
N SER A 137 4.46 15.58 14.63
CA SER A 137 4.43 14.80 13.39
C SER A 137 4.35 13.30 13.64
N TRP A 138 3.54 12.61 12.84
CA TRP A 138 3.37 11.18 12.97
C TRP A 138 2.95 10.51 11.65
N ALA A 139 3.11 9.19 11.60
CA ALA A 139 2.58 8.35 10.55
C ALA A 139 2.08 7.02 11.14
N LEU A 140 1.06 6.43 10.52
CA LEU A 140 0.43 5.17 10.87
C LEU A 140 0.42 4.29 9.62
N ALA A 141 0.71 3.00 9.76
CA ALA A 141 0.50 2.02 8.70
C ALA A 141 0.43 0.60 9.25
N SER A 142 -0.17 -0.29 8.48
CA SER A 142 -0.26 -1.72 8.80
C SER A 142 0.42 -2.57 7.73
N LEU A 143 0.79 -3.79 8.10
CA LEU A 143 1.46 -4.75 7.23
C LEU A 143 0.60 -5.99 6.99
N TRP A 144 0.59 -6.45 5.75
CA TRP A 144 -0.11 -7.65 5.30
C TRP A 144 0.86 -8.64 4.65
N ASP A 145 0.73 -9.93 4.98
CA ASP A 145 1.51 -11.01 4.36
C ASP A 145 0.79 -11.59 3.13
N CYS A 146 1.16 -11.14 1.94
CA CYS A 146 0.62 -11.69 0.69
C CYS A 146 1.01 -13.16 0.47
N GLY A 147 2.05 -13.65 1.16
CA GLY A 147 2.53 -15.03 1.04
C GLY A 147 1.53 -16.09 1.48
N GLY A 148 0.51 -15.72 2.26
CA GLY A 148 -0.60 -16.59 2.63
C GLY A 148 -1.66 -16.74 1.52
N VAL A 149 -1.62 -15.91 0.48
CA VAL A 149 -2.60 -15.92 -0.63
C VAL A 149 -1.95 -16.35 -1.94
N PHE A 150 -0.80 -15.76 -2.30
CA PHE A 150 -0.13 -16.05 -3.56
C PHE A 150 1.39 -15.95 -3.46
N ARG A 151 2.06 -16.46 -4.51
CA ARG A 151 3.49 -16.26 -4.72
C ARG A 151 3.73 -15.70 -6.11
N LEU A 152 4.72 -14.83 -6.21
CA LEU A 152 5.14 -14.20 -7.45
C LEU A 152 6.41 -14.87 -7.98
N GLU A 153 6.60 -14.85 -9.30
CA GLU A 153 7.82 -15.31 -9.95
C GLU A 153 8.08 -14.45 -11.18
N LEU A 154 9.24 -13.79 -11.21
CA LEU A 154 9.68 -13.03 -12.37
C LEU A 154 10.26 -13.98 -13.42
N ARG A 155 9.49 -14.21 -14.49
CA ARG A 155 9.91 -15.00 -15.65
C ARG A 155 10.51 -14.13 -16.75
N GLY A 156 11.14 -14.78 -17.73
CA GLY A 156 11.71 -14.11 -18.92
C GLY A 156 13.10 -13.49 -18.76
N ALA A 157 13.72 -13.53 -17.58
CA ALA A 157 15.10 -13.05 -17.41
C ALA A 157 16.15 -14.05 -17.96
N SER A 158 17.13 -13.54 -18.71
CA SER A 158 18.24 -14.31 -19.26
C SER A 158 19.15 -14.92 -18.17
N ARG A 159 19.86 -16.01 -18.51
CA ARG A 159 20.79 -16.68 -17.57
C ARG A 159 21.83 -15.73 -16.99
N LEU A 160 22.37 -14.83 -17.82
CA LEU A 160 23.33 -13.80 -17.39
C LEU A 160 22.75 -12.85 -16.35
N ARG A 161 21.52 -12.36 -16.54
CA ARG A 161 20.84 -11.49 -15.55
C ARG A 161 20.59 -12.22 -14.24
N ARG A 162 20.20 -13.50 -14.30
CA ARG A 162 20.01 -14.33 -13.10
C ARG A 162 21.33 -14.53 -12.34
N ALA A 163 22.42 -14.82 -13.06
CA ALA A 163 23.75 -14.97 -12.46
C ALA A 163 24.26 -13.67 -11.83
N ALA A 164 24.11 -12.54 -12.52
CA ALA A 164 24.47 -11.22 -12.00
C ALA A 164 23.68 -10.90 -10.71
N ALA A 165 22.36 -11.12 -10.72
CA ALA A 165 21.53 -10.95 -9.53
C ALA A 165 21.99 -11.86 -8.38
N ALA A 166 22.30 -13.12 -8.65
CA ALA A 166 22.84 -14.04 -7.64
C ALA A 166 24.17 -13.55 -7.05
N ALA A 167 25.06 -13.00 -7.87
CA ALA A 167 26.32 -12.40 -7.41
C ALA A 167 26.06 -11.18 -6.50
N THR A 168 25.14 -10.28 -6.87
CA THR A 168 24.79 -9.14 -6.01
C THR A 168 24.25 -9.58 -4.64
N ARG A 169 23.47 -10.68 -4.59
CA ARG A 169 22.98 -11.26 -3.33
C ARG A 169 24.09 -11.87 -2.51
N ALA A 170 25.01 -12.60 -3.14
CA ALA A 170 26.16 -13.18 -2.44
C ALA A 170 27.01 -12.09 -1.80
N LEU A 171 27.28 -11.00 -2.54
CA LEU A 171 28.04 -9.85 -2.04
C LEU A 171 27.33 -9.15 -0.87
N ASP A 172 26.03 -8.89 -0.97
CA ASP A 172 25.25 -8.27 0.10
C ASP A 172 25.21 -9.13 1.38
N ARG A 173 25.18 -10.47 1.23
CA ARG A 173 25.26 -11.38 2.37
C ARG A 173 26.64 -11.39 3.03
N ALA A 174 27.71 -11.38 2.24
CA ALA A 174 29.09 -11.45 2.71
C ALA A 174 29.59 -10.12 3.29
N ALA A 175 29.23 -8.99 2.67
CA ALA A 175 29.68 -7.66 3.03
C ALA A 175 28.51 -6.73 3.37
N ARG A 176 27.74 -7.11 4.39
CA ARG A 176 26.53 -6.36 4.84
C ARG A 176 26.82 -4.89 5.21
N TRP A 177 28.05 -4.57 5.58
CA TRP A 177 28.49 -3.21 5.91
C TRP A 177 28.51 -2.29 4.69
N MET A 178 28.72 -2.82 3.48
CA MET A 178 28.68 -2.06 2.23
C MET A 178 27.26 -1.71 1.76
N ARG A 179 26.22 -2.35 2.33
CA ARG A 179 24.80 -2.10 2.01
C ARG A 179 24.51 -2.13 0.51
N VAL A 180 25.04 -3.15 -0.15
CA VAL A 180 24.89 -3.31 -1.60
C VAL A 180 23.40 -3.46 -1.94
N PRO A 181 22.87 -2.67 -2.90
CA PRO A 181 21.49 -2.80 -3.36
C PRO A 181 21.34 -4.09 -4.19
N SER A 182 21.19 -5.21 -3.48
CA SER A 182 21.09 -6.55 -4.08
C SER A 182 19.71 -6.80 -4.67
N VAL A 183 19.65 -7.50 -5.81
CA VAL A 183 18.38 -7.96 -6.38
C VAL A 183 17.94 -9.22 -5.63
N PRO A 184 16.81 -9.24 -4.89
CA PRO A 184 16.28 -10.46 -4.27
C PRO A 184 16.07 -11.56 -5.31
N ASP A 185 15.89 -12.81 -4.86
CA ASP A 185 15.69 -13.91 -5.79
C ASP A 185 14.26 -13.94 -6.34
N PHE A 186 13.93 -12.97 -7.18
CA PHE A 186 12.62 -12.88 -7.84
C PHE A 186 12.41 -13.95 -8.91
N PHE A 187 13.45 -14.73 -9.27
CA PHE A 187 13.38 -15.77 -10.31
C PHE A 187 12.90 -17.13 -9.80
N ARG A 188 12.58 -17.22 -8.50
CA ARG A 188 11.93 -18.36 -7.86
C ARG A 188 10.67 -17.85 -7.15
N PRO A 189 9.66 -18.70 -6.90
CA PRO A 189 8.45 -18.30 -6.20
C PRO A 189 8.76 -17.59 -4.88
N PHE A 190 8.31 -16.34 -4.75
CA PHE A 190 8.54 -15.49 -3.59
C PHE A 190 7.24 -14.86 -3.07
N SER A 191 7.21 -14.51 -1.79
CA SER A 191 6.16 -13.69 -1.18
C SER A 191 6.61 -12.24 -1.03
N GLY A 192 5.64 -11.33 -1.05
CA GLY A 192 5.80 -9.93 -0.68
C GLY A 192 4.98 -9.59 0.55
N TRP A 193 5.33 -8.50 1.22
CA TRP A 193 4.43 -7.86 2.18
C TRP A 193 3.84 -6.60 1.57
N PHE A 194 2.59 -6.33 1.86
CA PHE A 194 1.89 -5.14 1.43
C PHE A 194 1.64 -4.23 2.64
N VAL A 195 2.03 -2.97 2.52
CA VAL A 195 1.73 -1.92 3.50
C VAL A 195 0.41 -1.29 3.12
N TYR A 196 -0.53 -1.25 4.05
CA TYR A 196 -1.85 -0.66 3.83
C TYR A 196 -2.17 0.38 4.91
N GLY A 197 -3.13 1.25 4.59
CA GLY A 197 -3.55 2.32 5.47
C GLY A 197 -2.39 3.24 5.88
N LEU A 198 -1.52 3.61 4.93
CA LEU A 198 -0.45 4.56 5.21
C LEU A 198 -1.06 5.97 5.32
N GLY A 199 -0.97 6.56 6.50
CA GLY A 199 -1.47 7.90 6.77
C GLY A 199 -0.56 8.61 7.75
N GLY A 200 -0.72 9.91 7.87
CA GLY A 200 0.09 10.72 8.77
C GLY A 200 -0.34 12.17 8.77
N ASP A 201 0.22 12.93 9.70
CA ASP A 201 -0.02 14.36 9.85
C ASP A 201 1.22 15.06 10.44
N GLY A 202 1.35 16.35 10.15
CA GLY A 202 2.45 17.20 10.57
C GLY A 202 3.58 17.39 9.53
N PRO A 203 4.46 18.38 9.73
CA PRO A 203 5.51 18.77 8.79
C PRO A 203 6.53 17.65 8.49
N ASP A 204 6.80 16.78 9.46
CA ASP A 204 7.75 15.68 9.38
C ASP A 204 7.06 14.32 9.15
N ALA A 205 5.77 14.29 8.81
CA ALA A 205 5.00 13.05 8.59
C ALA A 205 5.65 12.11 7.55
N ALA A 206 6.22 12.66 6.49
CA ALA A 206 6.94 11.86 5.48
C ALA A 206 8.19 11.18 6.07
N VAL A 207 8.86 11.80 7.06
CA VAL A 207 9.99 11.19 7.76
C VAL A 207 9.49 10.07 8.70
N ALA A 208 8.34 10.26 9.33
CA ALA A 208 7.70 9.21 10.14
C ALA A 208 7.28 8.01 9.26
N ALA A 209 6.70 8.26 8.08
CA ALA A 209 6.39 7.24 7.09
C ALA A 209 7.64 6.49 6.60
N GLU A 210 8.75 7.21 6.35
CA GLU A 210 10.04 6.58 6.03
C GLU A 210 10.52 5.66 7.17
N ALA A 211 10.31 6.05 8.43
CA ALA A 211 10.66 5.24 9.59
C ALA A 211 9.84 3.96 9.70
N LEU A 212 8.52 4.04 9.47
CA LEU A 212 7.65 2.87 9.37
C LEU A 212 8.13 1.94 8.25
N PHE A 213 8.29 2.45 7.04
CA PHE A 213 8.66 1.63 5.90
C PHE A 213 10.05 0.99 6.07
N ALA A 214 11.03 1.71 6.62
CA ALA A 214 12.33 1.15 6.97
C ALA A 214 12.23 0.03 8.00
N THR A 215 11.36 0.18 9.01
CA THR A 215 11.08 -0.84 10.02
C THR A 215 10.46 -2.07 9.39
N PHE A 216 9.50 -1.89 8.49
CA PHE A 216 8.82 -2.96 7.77
C PHE A 216 9.76 -3.76 6.88
N VAL A 217 10.59 -3.08 6.08
CA VAL A 217 11.63 -3.74 5.27
C VAL A 217 12.59 -4.54 6.16
N ASN A 218 12.93 -4.03 7.35
CA ASN A 218 13.78 -4.75 8.29
C ASN A 218 13.09 -5.99 8.90
N MET A 219 11.79 -5.91 9.19
CA MET A 219 10.98 -7.02 9.70
C MET A 219 10.76 -8.11 8.65
N ALA A 220 10.64 -7.73 7.38
CA ALA A 220 10.44 -8.63 6.24
C ALA A 220 11.67 -9.51 5.93
N ARG A 221 12.83 -9.19 6.50
CA ARG A 221 14.09 -9.92 6.26
C ARG A 221 13.95 -11.40 6.62
N GLY A 222 14.14 -12.25 5.62
CA GLY A 222 14.00 -13.71 5.75
C GLY A 222 12.56 -14.22 5.70
N ARG A 223 11.57 -13.35 5.50
CA ARG A 223 10.14 -13.69 5.44
C ARG A 223 9.49 -13.31 4.11
N ALA A 224 9.88 -12.19 3.52
CA ALA A 224 9.40 -11.73 2.22
C ALA A 224 10.57 -11.19 1.37
N ALA A 225 10.41 -11.24 0.05
CA ALA A 225 11.42 -10.74 -0.89
C ALA A 225 11.24 -9.25 -1.23
N ALA A 226 10.04 -8.71 -1.01
CA ALA A 226 9.73 -7.30 -1.26
C ALA A 226 8.69 -6.78 -0.26
N VAL A 227 8.72 -5.47 -0.02
CA VAL A 227 7.67 -4.72 0.66
C VAL A 227 7.10 -3.72 -0.34
N ALA A 228 5.80 -3.73 -0.55
CA ALA A 228 5.09 -2.85 -1.45
C ALA A 228 4.11 -1.95 -0.69
N VAL A 229 3.85 -0.76 -1.21
CA VAL A 229 2.80 0.13 -0.73
C VAL A 229 2.19 0.83 -1.93
N GLU A 230 0.87 1.00 -1.93
CA GLU A 230 0.19 1.81 -2.91
C GLU A 230 -0.30 3.10 -2.27
N VAL A 231 0.06 4.24 -2.88
CA VAL A 231 -0.21 5.58 -2.34
C VAL A 231 -0.83 6.48 -3.40
N ALA A 232 -1.67 7.42 -3.01
CA ALA A 232 -2.22 8.39 -3.94
C ALA A 232 -1.10 9.21 -4.61
N ALA A 233 -1.32 9.63 -5.87
CA ALA A 233 -0.31 10.36 -6.66
C ALA A 233 0.25 11.59 -5.91
N CYS A 234 -0.64 12.30 -5.23
CA CYS A 234 -0.40 13.56 -4.55
C CYS A 234 -0.11 13.40 -3.05
N ASP A 235 -0.02 12.17 -2.53
CA ASP A 235 0.22 11.94 -1.12
C ASP A 235 1.61 12.49 -0.72
N PRO A 236 1.69 13.43 0.24
CA PRO A 236 2.98 14.02 0.64
C PRO A 236 3.93 12.97 1.25
N LEU A 237 3.41 11.90 1.85
CA LEU A 237 4.21 10.84 2.48
C LEU A 237 5.05 10.09 1.44
N ARG A 238 4.54 9.96 0.22
CA ARG A 238 5.20 9.31 -0.93
C ARG A 238 6.64 9.79 -1.15
N ARG A 239 6.92 11.07 -0.88
CA ARG A 239 8.21 11.73 -1.18
C ARG A 239 9.41 11.07 -0.50
N ARG A 240 9.20 10.39 0.63
CA ARG A 240 10.26 9.75 1.41
C ARG A 240 10.16 8.24 1.51
N ILE A 241 9.17 7.62 0.86
CA ILE A 241 9.05 6.17 0.84
C ILE A 241 10.18 5.60 -0.03
N PRO A 242 11.09 4.80 0.54
CA PRO A 242 12.16 4.20 -0.22
C PRO A 242 11.58 3.13 -1.14
N HIS A 243 11.94 3.16 -2.42
CA HIS A 243 11.48 2.18 -3.39
C HIS A 243 12.46 2.06 -4.55
N TRP A 244 12.34 0.98 -5.31
CA TRP A 244 13.14 0.75 -6.50
C TRP A 244 12.30 1.04 -7.75
N ARG A 245 12.66 2.10 -8.48
CA ARG A 245 11.90 2.60 -9.64
C ARG A 245 11.58 1.53 -10.68
N ARG A 246 12.49 0.57 -10.89
CA ARG A 246 12.31 -0.52 -11.87
C ARG A 246 11.26 -1.58 -11.45
N LEU A 247 10.94 -1.65 -10.17
CA LEU A 247 9.92 -2.56 -9.63
C LEU A 247 8.61 -1.84 -9.29
N SER A 248 8.61 -0.51 -9.34
CA SER A 248 7.48 0.32 -8.93
C SER A 248 6.70 0.77 -10.15
N CYS A 249 5.38 0.93 -10.02
CA CYS A 249 4.54 1.58 -11.00
C CYS A 249 4.31 3.03 -10.56
N THR A 250 4.74 4.00 -11.37
CA THR A 250 4.63 5.42 -11.02
C THR A 250 3.21 5.95 -11.12
N GLU A 251 2.40 5.38 -12.00
CA GLU A 251 1.03 5.81 -12.30
C GLU A 251 0.21 4.60 -12.73
N ASP A 252 -0.39 3.93 -11.76
CA ASP A 252 -1.45 2.96 -12.02
C ASP A 252 -2.75 3.71 -12.28
N LEU A 253 -3.53 3.36 -13.30
CA LEU A 253 -4.77 4.05 -13.61
C LEU A 253 -5.96 3.28 -13.05
N TRP A 254 -6.63 3.90 -12.09
CA TRP A 254 -7.87 3.36 -11.54
C TRP A 254 -9.05 3.99 -12.26
N CYS A 255 -9.93 3.15 -12.77
CA CYS A 255 -11.18 3.55 -13.41
C CYS A 255 -12.37 3.03 -12.59
N MET A 256 -13.42 3.84 -12.43
CA MET A 256 -14.59 3.50 -11.63
C MET A 256 -15.87 3.73 -12.43
N LYS A 257 -16.87 2.92 -12.15
CA LYS A 257 -18.21 2.99 -12.71
C LYS A 257 -19.20 2.83 -11.57
N ARG A 258 -20.17 3.75 -11.47
CA ARG A 258 -21.33 3.56 -10.61
C ARG A 258 -22.26 2.51 -11.23
N LEU A 259 -22.69 1.56 -10.42
CA LEU A 259 -23.64 0.50 -10.75
C LEU A 259 -25.03 0.91 -10.21
N GLY A 260 -26.11 0.44 -10.85
CA GLY A 260 -27.47 0.79 -10.45
C GLY A 260 -28.14 1.91 -11.29
N ARG A 261 -29.46 2.10 -11.08
CA ARG A 261 -30.29 3.01 -11.90
C ARG A 261 -30.02 4.48 -11.54
N VAL A 262 -29.72 5.27 -12.57
CA VAL A 262 -29.70 6.74 -12.53
C VAL A 262 -31.11 7.23 -12.19
N GLY A 263 -31.39 7.47 -10.91
CA GLY A 263 -32.73 7.90 -10.47
C GLY A 263 -32.94 8.00 -8.96
N GLU A 264 -32.12 7.33 -8.14
CA GLU A 264 -32.25 7.34 -6.67
C GLU A 264 -30.92 7.74 -6.02
N SER A 265 -30.55 9.03 -6.03
CA SER A 265 -29.74 9.64 -4.97
C SER A 265 -29.50 11.13 -5.23
N ASP A 266 -29.92 11.98 -4.30
CA ASP A 266 -29.67 13.42 -4.28
C ASP A 266 -28.25 13.77 -3.81
N GLY A 267 -27.25 13.40 -4.62
CA GLY A 267 -25.99 14.13 -4.67
C GLY A 267 -24.81 13.50 -3.94
N TRP A 268 -24.03 12.67 -4.67
CA TRP A 268 -22.57 12.68 -4.75
C TRP A 268 -22.11 11.42 -5.50
N ASP A 269 -21.34 11.58 -6.59
CA ASP A 269 -20.82 10.45 -7.37
C ASP A 269 -19.30 10.33 -7.15
N TRP A 270 -18.86 9.31 -6.41
CA TRP A 270 -17.44 9.05 -6.18
C TRP A 270 -16.66 8.95 -7.49
N ALA A 271 -17.22 8.35 -8.54
CA ALA A 271 -16.55 8.21 -9.83
C ALA A 271 -16.19 9.56 -10.50
N ARG A 272 -16.79 10.67 -10.02
CA ARG A 272 -16.57 12.03 -10.53
C ARG A 272 -15.96 12.98 -9.49
N SER A 273 -15.70 12.50 -8.28
CA SER A 273 -15.13 13.31 -7.21
C SER A 273 -13.68 13.73 -7.52
N PRO A 274 -13.25 14.93 -7.08
CA PRO A 274 -11.86 15.35 -7.25
C PRO A 274 -10.92 14.46 -6.44
N PRO A 275 -9.69 14.20 -6.92
CA PRO A 275 -8.76 13.33 -6.23
C PRO A 275 -8.33 13.91 -4.88
N GLY A 276 -8.44 13.10 -3.83
CA GLY A 276 -7.92 13.42 -2.51
C GLY A 276 -6.39 13.32 -2.41
N LEU A 277 -5.87 13.70 -1.24
CA LEU A 277 -4.44 13.56 -0.93
C LEU A 277 -4.05 12.13 -0.53
N SER A 278 -5.02 11.29 -0.20
CA SER A 278 -4.81 9.89 0.19
C SER A 278 -5.91 9.01 -0.38
N ILE A 279 -5.61 7.72 -0.51
CA ILE A 279 -6.53 6.66 -0.89
C ILE A 279 -6.24 5.48 0.02
N PHE A 280 -7.28 4.78 0.48
CA PHE A 280 -7.09 3.54 1.19
C PHE A 280 -7.09 2.39 0.19
N VAL A 281 -6.15 1.45 0.33
CA VAL A 281 -6.14 0.21 -0.46
C VAL A 281 -6.34 -0.93 0.50
N ASP A 282 -7.45 -1.64 0.35
CA ASP A 282 -7.76 -2.78 1.20
C ASP A 282 -6.80 -3.93 0.89
N PRO A 283 -6.02 -4.42 1.87
CA PRO A 283 -5.05 -5.47 1.61
C PRO A 283 -5.68 -6.81 1.21
N ARG A 284 -6.99 -7.00 1.38
CA ARG A 284 -7.74 -8.18 0.90
C ARG A 284 -7.90 -8.20 -0.62
N GLU A 285 -7.73 -7.06 -1.27
CA GLU A 285 -7.85 -6.90 -2.73
C GLU A 285 -6.51 -7.14 -3.45
N VAL A 286 -5.42 -7.31 -2.69
CA VAL A 286 -4.04 -7.47 -3.18
C VAL A 286 -3.65 -8.93 -3.34
#